data_AF-A0A2D9Y2I1-F1
#
_entry.id   AF-A0A2D9Y2I1-F1
#
_cell.length_a   1.000
_cell.length_b   1.000
_cell.length_c   1.000
_cell.angle_alpha   90.00
_cell.angle_beta   90.00
_cell.angle_gamma   90.00
#
_symmetry.space_group_name_H-M   'P 1'
#
loop_
_entity.id
_entity.type
_entity.pdbx_description
1 polymer ?
#
loop_
_entity_poly.entity_id
_entity_poly.type
_entity_poly.pdbx_seq_one_letter_code
_entity_poly.pdbx_strand_id
1 'polypeptide(L)' 'MSQNTIDTKELGEKIVGVLKTIYDPEIPVDIYELGLIYDVFVNEDQDVKILMTLTSPNCPVAESLP' A
#
# COMPACT_ATOMS: atom_id res chain seq x y z
N MET A 1 -21.78 17.55 17.62
CA MET A 1 -20.96 16.34 17.77
C MET A 1 -20.90 15.67 16.40
N SER A 2 -19.87 15.96 15.62
CA SER A 2 -19.70 15.34 14.30
C SER A 2 -19.27 13.90 14.53
N GLN A 3 -20.14 12.96 14.13
CA GLN A 3 -19.77 11.55 14.11
C GLN A 3 -18.76 11.39 12.97
N ASN A 4 -17.47 11.35 13.32
CA ASN A 4 -16.41 11.01 12.39
C ASN A 4 -16.33 9.48 12.33
N THR A 5 -17.38 8.83 11.81
CA THR A 5 -17.35 7.40 11.52
C THR A 5 -16.44 7.23 10.32
N ILE A 6 -15.20 6.83 10.56
CA ILE A 6 -14.24 6.56 9.49
C ILE A 6 -14.74 5.33 8.76
N ASP A 7 -15.13 5.51 7.50
CA ASP A 7 -15.41 4.39 6.62
C ASP A 7 -14.08 3.78 6.18
N THR A 8 -13.65 2.75 6.92
CA THR A 8 -12.41 2.03 6.66
C THR A 8 -12.39 1.40 5.27
N LYS A 9 -13.56 1.09 4.70
CA LYS A 9 -13.70 0.57 3.33
C LYS A 9 -13.45 1.67 2.30
N GLU A 10 -14.04 2.85 2.48
CA GLU A 10 -13.78 3.99 1.58
C GLU A 10 -12.29 4.41 1.63
N LEU A 11 -11.70 4.42 2.83
CA LEU A 11 -10.28 4.73 2.99
C LEU A 11 -9.39 3.65 2.35
N GLY A 12 -9.73 2.37 2.53
CA GLY A 12 -9.06 1.25 1.86
C GLY A 12 -9.10 1.37 0.33
N GLU A 13 -10.26 1.67 -0.25
CA GLU A 13 -10.42 1.88 -1.69
C GLU A 13 -9.56 3.04 -2.22
N LYS A 14 -9.47 4.14 -1.47
CA LYS A 14 -8.58 5.27 -1.80
C LYS A 14 -7.10 4.86 -1.79
N ILE A 15 -6.67 4.10 -0.78
CA ILE A 15 -5.30 3.61 -0.66
C ILE A 15 -4.96 2.70 -1.84
N VAL A 16 -5.82 1.72 -2.15
CA VAL A 16 -5.65 0.82 -3.30
C VAL A 16 -5.59 1.61 -4.61
N GLY A 17 -6.43 2.64 -4.75
CA GLY A 17 -6.40 3.53 -5.91
C GLY A 17 -5.03 4.20 -6.09
N VAL A 18 -4.42 4.69 -5.01
CA VAL A 18 -3.07 5.28 -5.05
C VAL A 18 -2.01 4.20 -5.34
N LEU A 19 -2.08 3.02 -4.71
CA LEU A 19 -1.12 1.94 -4.94
C LEU A 19 -1.08 1.50 -6.41
N LYS A 20 -2.23 1.48 -7.11
CA LYS A 20 -2.30 1.21 -8.56
C LYS A 20 -1.64 2.29 -9.43
N THR A 21 -1.37 3.49 -8.90
CA THR A 21 -0.61 4.54 -9.62
C THR A 21 0.90 4.40 -9.47
N ILE A 22 1.34 3.50 -8.58
CA ILE A 22 2.76 3.24 -8.33
C ILE A 22 3.19 2.07 -9.20
N TYR A 23 4.15 2.32 -10.09
CA TYR A 23 4.67 1.35 -11.04
C TYR A 23 6.05 0.87 -10.61
N ASP A 24 6.35 -0.40 -10.91
CA ASP A 24 7.69 -0.94 -10.68
C ASP A 24 8.69 -0.31 -11.69
N PRO A 25 9.88 0.14 -11.23
CA PRO A 25 10.85 0.81 -12.10
C PRO A 25 11.56 -0.12 -13.09
N GLU A 26 11.55 -1.44 -12.83
CA GLU A 26 12.13 -2.46 -13.72
C GLU A 26 11.08 -3.00 -14.70
N ILE A 27 9.84 -3.16 -14.26
CA ILE A 27 8.72 -3.64 -15.07
C ILE A 27 7.60 -2.59 -15.05
N PRO A 28 7.20 -1.99 -16.19
CA PRO A 28 6.21 -0.89 -16.24
C PRO A 28 4.77 -1.39 -16.05
N VAL A 29 4.52 -2.07 -14.94
CA VAL A 29 3.25 -2.61 -14.46
C VAL A 29 3.10 -2.15 -13.01
N ASP A 30 1.86 -1.95 -12.58
CA ASP A 30 1.62 -1.46 -11.23
C ASP A 30 1.87 -2.55 -10.17
N ILE A 31 2.33 -2.11 -9.00
CA ILE A 31 2.71 -3.01 -7.90
C ILE A 31 1.53 -3.80 -7.33
N TYR A 32 0.30 -3.33 -7.56
CA TYR A 32 -0.92 -3.97 -7.08
C TYR A 32 -1.31 -5.14 -7.98
N GLU A 33 -1.36 -4.96 -9.30
CA GLU A 33 -1.64 -6.01 -10.29
C GLU A 33 -0.49 -7.02 -10.38
N LEU A 34 0.75 -6.63 -10.08
CA LEU A 34 1.88 -7.55 -9.92
C LEU A 34 1.73 -8.47 -8.70
N GLY A 35 0.80 -8.17 -7.79
CA GLY A 35 0.60 -8.93 -6.55
C GLY A 35 1.70 -8.71 -5.51
N LEU A 36 2.40 -7.57 -5.55
CA LEU A 36 3.39 -7.21 -4.53
C LEU A 36 2.72 -6.77 -3.23
N ILE A 37 1.49 -6.27 -3.30
CA ILE A 37 0.68 -5.94 -2.14
C ILE A 37 -0.14 -7.18 -1.73
N TYR A 38 0.08 -7.69 -0.52
CA TYR A 38 -0.63 -8.84 0.02
C TYR A 38 -1.88 -8.46 0.80
N ASP A 39 -1.79 -7.40 1.61
CA ASP A 39 -2.91 -6.98 2.44
C ASP A 39 -2.83 -5.49 2.78
N VAL A 40 -3.98 -4.87 2.99
CA VAL A 40 -4.13 -3.47 3.40
C VAL A 40 -5.10 -3.42 4.57
N PHE A 41 -4.57 -3.28 5.77
CA PHE A 41 -5.36 -3.13 6.99
C PHE A 41 -5.53 -1.65 7.32
N VAL A 42 -6.78 -1.25 7.55
CA VAL A 42 -7.13 0.10 7.98
C VAL A 42 -7.86 0.00 9.30
N ASN A 43 -7.32 0.66 10.33
CA ASN A 43 -7.91 0.66 11.66
C ASN A 43 -8.80 1.90 11.87
N GLU A 44 -9.64 1.86 12.91
CA GLU A 44 -10.50 2.98 13.32
C GLU A 44 -9.72 4.23 13.75
N ASP A 45 -8.43 4.07 14.09
CA ASP A 45 -7.52 5.15 14.45
C ASP A 45 -6.86 5.85 13.24
N GLN A 46 -7.28 5.54 12.00
CA GLN A 46 -6.67 6.00 10.73
C GLN A 46 -5.26 5.44 10.47
N ASP A 47 -4.84 4.45 11.25
CA ASP A 47 -3.61 3.72 11.00
C ASP A 47 -3.79 2.74 9.85
N VAL A 48 -2.87 2.80 8.88
CA VAL A 48 -2.83 1.94 7.70
C VAL A 48 -1.60 1.04 7.78
N LYS A 49 -1.82 -0.27 7.73
CA LYS A 49 -0.75 -1.26 7.62
C LYS A 49 -0.85 -1.96 6.29
N ILE A 50 0.21 -1.85 5.48
CA ILE A 50 0.30 -2.48 4.18
C ILE A 50 1.32 -3.62 4.29
N LEU A 51 0.88 -4.84 4.02
CA LEU A 51 1.77 -5.99 3.90
C LEU A 51 2.16 -6.10 2.43
N MET A 52 3.45 -6.00 2.13
CA MET A 52 3.97 -6.09 0.77
C MET A 52 5.24 -6.94 0.70
N THR A 53 5.53 -7.46 -0.48
CA THR A 53 6.78 -8.13 -0.83
C THR A 53 7.57 -7.29 -1.83
N LEU A 54 8.90 -7.36 -1.77
CA LEU A 54 9.78 -6.74 -2.76
C LEU A 54 10.24 -7.81 -3.75
N THR A 55 10.21 -7.49 -5.04
CA THR A 55 10.59 -8.36 -6.16
C THR A 55 12.08 -8.70 -6.23
N SER A 56 12.88 -8.38 -5.21
CA SER A 56 14.30 -8.71 -5.17
C SER A 56 14.78 -9.03 -3.75
N PRO A 57 15.31 -10.24 -3.48
CA PRO A 57 15.99 -10.57 -2.21
C PRO A 57 17.29 -9.78 -2.00
N ASN A 58 17.70 -8.94 -2.95
CA ASN A 58 19.01 -8.29 -3.00
C ASN A 58 18.94 -6.80 -3.40
N CYS A 59 17.79 -6.13 -3.21
CA CYS A 59 17.65 -4.71 -3.55
C CYS A 59 18.40 -3.85 -2.49
N PRO A 60 19.47 -3.12 -2.85
CA PRO A 60 20.29 -2.33 -1.90
C PRO A 60 19.54 -1.15 -1.26
N VAL A 61 18.29 -0.92 -1.65
CA VAL A 61 17.46 0.20 -1.20
C VAL A 61 16.79 -0.07 0.16
N ALA A 62 16.67 -1.34 0.57
CA ALA A 62 16.12 -1.73 1.87
C ALA A 62 16.96 -1.20 3.06
N GLU A 63 18.24 -0.88 2.82
CA GLU A 63 19.16 -0.32 3.83
C GLU A 63 19.12 1.22 3.88
N SER A 64 18.35 1.88 3.00
CA SER A 64 18.35 3.35 2.84
C SER A 64 17.07 4.06 3.31
N LEU A 65 16.13 3.33 3.91
CA LEU A 65 14.94 3.94 4.52
C LEU A 65 15.25 4.31 5.99
N PRO A 66 15.25 5.61 6.35
CA PRO A 66 15.34 6.06 7.75
C PRO A 66 14.09 5.71 8.57
#